data_AF-A0A2N2GVQ8-F1
#
_entry.id   AF-A0A2N2GVQ8-F1
#
_cell.length_a   1.000
_cell.length_b   1.000
_cell.length_c   1.000
_cell.angle_alpha   90.00
_cell.angle_beta   90.00
_cell.angle_gamma   90.00
#
_symmetry.space_group_name_H-M   'P 1'
#
loop_
_entity.id
_entity.type
_entity.pdbx_description
1 polymer ?
#
loop_
_entity_poly.entity_id
_entity_poly.type
_entity_poly.pdbx_seq_one_letter_code
_entity_poly.pdbx_strand_id
1 'polypeptide(L)' 'NRYNHEPLRRRKLLMNRIEITRITVKTREKGLTLIPLTVYFNDRGKAKLEIALVRGKRQYDKREDLRRKDDERQMARMRD' A
#
# COMPACT_ATOMS: atom_id res chain seq x y z
N ASN A 1 -16.46 -0.33 -27.43
CA ASN A 1 -15.34 0.34 -26.72
C ASN A 1 -14.02 -0.33 -27.11
N ARG A 2 -13.40 0.10 -28.22
CA ARG A 2 -12.31 -0.62 -28.94
C ARG A 2 -10.89 -0.08 -28.66
N TYR A 3 -10.74 1.02 -27.91
CA TYR A 3 -9.46 1.73 -27.69
C TYR A 3 -9.09 1.88 -26.20
N ASN A 4 -9.52 0.94 -25.35
CA ASN A 4 -9.17 0.99 -23.94
C ASN A 4 -7.69 0.65 -23.73
N HIS A 5 -7.04 1.41 -22.86
CA HIS A 5 -5.70 1.08 -22.38
C HIS A 5 -5.71 -0.21 -21.56
N GLU A 6 -4.63 -0.99 -21.65
CA GLU A 6 -4.44 -2.18 -20.83
C GLU A 6 -4.53 -1.81 -19.33
N PRO A 7 -5.47 -2.39 -18.55
CA PRO A 7 -5.69 -2.02 -17.15
C PRO A 7 -4.47 -2.25 -16.26
N LEU A 8 -3.71 -3.33 -16.50
CA LEU A 8 -2.57 -3.77 -15.70
C LEU A 8 -1.22 -3.24 -16.20
N ARG A 9 -1.22 -2.27 -17.13
CA ARG A 9 0.02 -1.71 -17.66
C ARG A 9 0.91 -1.14 -16.55
N ARG A 10 2.23 -1.34 -16.69
CA ARG A 10 3.21 -0.69 -15.82
C ARG A 10 3.24 0.82 -16.08
N ARG A 11 2.90 1.62 -15.06
CA ARG A 11 2.96 3.09 -15.13
C ARG A 11 4.23 3.57 -14.43
N LYS A 12 5.01 4.44 -15.08
CA LYS A 12 6.15 5.10 -14.45
C LYS A 12 5.66 6.16 -13.47
N LEU A 13 6.22 6.18 -12.26
CA LEU A 13 5.96 7.22 -11.27
C LEU A 13 6.93 8.39 -11.49
N LEU A 14 6.42 9.61 -11.39
CA LEU A 14 7.22 10.83 -11.45
C LEU A 14 7.60 11.23 -10.03
N MET A 15 8.90 11.17 -9.71
CA MET A 15 9.46 11.47 -8.40
C MET A 15 10.77 12.24 -8.56
N ASN A 16 11.21 12.91 -7.50
CA ASN A 16 12.49 13.61 -7.52
C ASN A 16 13.66 12.60 -7.53
N ARG A 17 14.77 12.96 -8.17
CA ARG A 17 15.95 12.07 -8.29
C ARG A 17 16.45 11.57 -6.93
N ILE A 18 16.52 12.47 -5.95
CA ILE A 18 16.97 12.16 -4.58
C ILE A 18 16.03 11.15 -3.90
N GLU A 19 14.72 11.32 -4.07
CA GLU A 19 13.72 10.41 -3.50
C GLU A 19 13.80 9.02 -4.13
N ILE A 20 13.98 8.94 -5.45
CA ILE A 20 14.16 7.67 -6.18
C ILE A 20 15.36 6.92 -5.63
N THR A 21 16.52 7.57 -5.47
CA THR A 21 17.72 6.93 -4.91
C THR A 21 17.46 6.45 -3.49
N ARG A 22 16.86 7.28 -2.64
CA ARG A 22 16.55 6.95 -1.24
C ARG A 22 15.64 5.72 -1.13
N ILE A 23 14.56 5.67 -1.93
CA ILE A 23 13.61 4.55 -1.90
C ILE A 23 14.23 3.29 -2.51
N THR A 24 15.04 3.43 -3.57
CA THR A 24 15.71 2.29 -4.20
C THR A 24 16.66 1.60 -3.22
N VAL A 25 17.43 2.37 -2.45
CA VAL A 25 18.31 1.81 -1.40
C VAL A 25 17.47 1.08 -0.35
N LYS A 26 16.41 1.71 0.18
CA LYS A 26 15.57 1.09 1.21
C LYS A 26 14.80 -0.14 0.72
N THR A 27 14.38 -0.17 -0.53
CA THR A 27 13.65 -1.32 -1.10
C THR A 27 14.56 -2.54 -1.30
N ARG A 28 15.89 -2.33 -1.36
CA ARG A 28 16.87 -3.43 -1.37
C ARG A 28 17.08 -4.05 0.02
N GLU A 29 16.74 -3.33 1.09
CA GLU A 29 16.79 -3.89 2.44
C GLU A 29 15.75 -5.01 2.60
N LYS A 30 16.17 -6.14 3.18
CA LYS A 30 15.32 -7.32 3.30
C LYS A 30 14.08 -7.03 4.14
N GLY A 31 12.92 -7.32 3.58
CA GLY A 31 11.63 -7.22 4.26
C GLY A 31 10.96 -5.85 4.21
N LEU A 32 11.54 -4.87 3.48
CA LEU A 32 10.85 -3.63 3.14
C LEU A 32 10.22 -3.74 1.75
N THR A 33 9.03 -3.18 1.58
CA THR A 33 8.28 -3.20 0.33
C THR A 33 7.56 -1.87 0.16
N LEU A 34 7.58 -1.34 -1.06
CA LEU A 34 6.87 -0.12 -1.42
C LEU A 34 5.43 -0.46 -1.82
N ILE A 35 4.45 0.16 -1.17
CA ILE A 35 3.03 -0.05 -1.45
C ILE A 35 2.33 1.28 -1.77
N PRO A 36 1.30 1.27 -2.63
CA PRO A 36 0.40 2.42 -2.77
C PRO A 36 -0.53 2.51 -1.55
N LEU A 37 -0.82 3.74 -1.11
CA LEU A 37 -1.81 4.02 -0.08
C LEU A 37 -3.09 4.58 -0.72
N THR A 38 -2.98 5.73 -1.38
CA THR A 38 -4.13 6.44 -1.94
C THR A 38 -3.79 7.01 -3.32
N VAL A 39 -4.79 7.08 -4.18
CA VAL A 39 -4.74 7.83 -5.44
C VAL A 39 -5.67 9.03 -5.27
N TYR A 40 -5.16 10.24 -5.52
CA TYR A 40 -5.95 11.46 -5.42
C TYR A 40 -5.65 12.40 -6.59
N PHE A 41 -6.54 13.33 -6.86
CA PHE A 41 -6.29 14.43 -7.79
C PHE A 41 -5.89 15.66 -6.99
N ASN A 42 -4.80 16.30 -7.37
CA ASN A 42 -4.43 17.58 -6.76
C ASN A 42 -5.23 18.74 -7.34
N ASP A 43 -5.10 19.94 -6.78
CA ASP A 43 -5.82 21.16 -7.22
C ASP A 43 -5.57 21.53 -8.68
N ARG A 44 -4.48 21.02 -9.27
CA ARG A 44 -4.13 21.20 -10.69
C ARG A 44 -4.72 20.11 -11.60
N GLY A 45 -5.64 19.28 -11.09
CA GLY A 45 -6.29 18.18 -11.82
C GLY A 45 -5.38 16.99 -12.15
N LYS A 46 -4.19 16.89 -11.54
CA LYS A 46 -3.23 15.81 -11.81
C LYS A 46 -3.43 14.66 -10.82
N ALA A 47 -3.49 13.44 -11.34
CA ALA A 47 -3.47 12.25 -10.51
C ALA A 47 -2.12 12.11 -9.79
N LYS A 48 -2.18 11.94 -8.48
CA LYS A 48 -1.07 11.70 -7.56
C LYS A 48 -1.28 10.37 -6.86
N LEU A 49 -0.18 9.68 -6.61
CA LEU A 49 -0.15 8.42 -5.88
C LEU A 49 0.65 8.65 -4.61
N GLU A 50 0.01 8.43 -3.47
CA GLU A 50 0.69 8.34 -2.19
C GLU A 50 1.24 6.93 -2.01
N ILE A 51 2.51 6.83 -1.60
CA ILE A 51 3.22 5.56 -1.45
C ILE A 51 3.88 5.49 -0.08
N ALA A 52 3.93 4.29 0.49
CA ALA A 52 4.57 4.02 1.76
C ALA A 52 5.56 2.88 1.64
N LEU A 53 6.65 2.97 2.40
CA LEU A 53 7.56 1.85 2.61
C LEU A 53 7.13 1.12 3.87
N VAL A 54 6.80 -0.16 3.72
CA VAL A 54 6.25 -0.98 4.80
C VAL A 54 7.07 -2.23 5.00
N ARG A 55 7.01 -2.78 6.21
CA ARG A 55 7.52 -4.11 6.53
C ARG A 55 6.34 -5.07 6.67
N GLY A 56 6.38 -6.18 5.93
CA GLY A 56 5.38 -7.23 6.07
C GLY A 56 5.40 -7.83 7.48
N LYS A 57 4.24 -7.99 8.11
CA LYS A 57 4.11 -8.73 9.38
C LYS A 57 4.54 -10.18 9.20
N ARG A 58 5.17 -10.76 10.22
CA ARG A 58 5.55 -12.18 10.19
C ARG A 58 4.28 -13.03 10.34
N GLN A 59 4.36 -14.31 9.95
CA GLN A 59 3.19 -15.20 9.96
C GLN A 59 2.60 -15.40 11.36
N TYR A 60 3.44 -15.39 12.41
CA TYR A 60 2.95 -15.49 13.78
C TYR A 60 2.15 -14.24 14.19
N ASP A 61 2.69 -13.04 13.91
CA ASP A 61 2.00 -11.77 14.19
C ASP A 61 0.63 -11.71 13.50
N LYS A 62 0.54 -12.22 12.26
CA LYS A 62 -0.72 -12.27 11.51
C LYS A 62 -1.76 -13.17 12.18
N ARG A 63 -1.34 -14.31 12.77
CA ARG A 63 -2.25 -15.23 13.45
C ARG A 63 -2.83 -14.61 14.71
N GLU A 64 -2.01 -13.93 15.49
CA GLU A 64 -2.46 -13.22 16.70
C GLU A 64 -3.44 -12.10 16.36
N ASP A 65 -3.12 -11.28 15.36
CA ASP A 65 -4.02 -10.23 14.88
C ASP A 65 -5.37 -10.77 14.38
N LEU A 66 -5.36 -11.91 13.68
CA LEU A 66 -6.58 -12.53 13.19
C LEU A 66 -7.46 -13.03 14.34
N ARG A 67 -6.86 -13.64 15.37
CA ARG A 67 -7.59 -14.06 16.58
C ARG A 67 -8.23 -12.87 17.28
N ARG A 68 -7.44 -11.84 17.57
CA ARG A 68 -7.92 -10.61 18.21
C ARG A 68 -9.08 -9.95 17.44
N LYS A 69 -8.98 -9.86 16.11
CA LYS A 69 -10.06 -9.32 15.26
C LYS A 69 -11.32 -10.18 15.22
N ASP A 70 -11.21 -11.47 15.49
CA ASP A 70 -12.36 -12.36 15.57
C ASP A 70 -13.04 -12.21 16.93
N ASP A 71 -12.25 -12.17 18.01
CA ASP A 71 -12.72 -11.92 19.38
C ASP A 71 -13.44 -10.56 19.48
N GLU A 72 -12.87 -9.50 18.91
CA GLU A 72 -13.49 -8.16 18.84
C GLU A 72 -14.83 -8.19 18.11
N ARG A 73 -14.94 -8.94 17.00
CA ARG A 73 -16.19 -9.08 16.24
C ARG A 73 -17.24 -9.88 17.00
N GLN A 74 -16.85 -10.92 17.74
CA GLN A 74 -17.78 -11.67 18.59
C GLN A 74 -18.30 -10.81 19.74
N MET A 75 -17.42 -10.10 20.43
CA MET A 75 -17.82 -9.19 21.52
C MET A 75 -18.75 -8.07 21.04
N ALA A 76 -18.50 -7.50 19.85
CA ALA A 76 -19.39 -6.50 19.26
C ALA A 76 -20.79 -7.06 19.00
N ARG A 77 -20.89 -8.27 18.44
CA ARG A 77 -22.18 -8.94 18.16
C ARG A 77 -22.94 -9.37 19.41
N MET A 78 -22.27 -9.63 20.53
CA MET A 78 -22.93 -9.94 21.81
C MET A 78 -23.49 -8.69 22.51
N ARG A 79 -23.09 -7.50 22.07
CA ARG A 79 -23.47 -6.22 22.67
C ARG A 79 -24.70 -5.59 22.01
N ASP A 80 -25.07 -6.07 20.83
CA ASP A 80 -26.32 -5.76 20.10
C ASP A 80 -27.41 -6.78 20.45
#